data_AF-A0A1A2ZM43-F1
#
_entry.id   AF-A0A1A2ZM43-F1
#
_cell.length_a   1.000
_cell.length_b   1.000
_cell.length_c   1.000
_cell.angle_alpha   90.00
_cell.angle_beta   90.00
_cell.angle_gamma   90.00
#
_symmetry.space_group_name_H-M   'P 1'
#
loop_
_entity.id
_entity.type
_entity.pdbx_description
1 polymer ?
#
loop_
_entity_poly.entity_id
_entity_poly.type
_entity_poly.pdbx_seq_one_letter_code
_entity_poly.pdbx_strand_id
1 'polypeptide(L)'
;MPQRLERHARRDVVLARPLPARVDKAVRAIEEWLAAEPFRAPEAAELADLKLGPRELAAAVRAGRLARIADGVVLGPDAFDRAADVLAKLPQPFTVSEARRALGTTRRVAVPLLERLDDRRVTRRAGDGTRTMV
;
A
#
# COMPACT_ATOMS: atom_id res chain seq x y z
N MET A 1 7.60 39.68 21.78
CA MET A 1 8.71 38.70 21.76
C MET A 1 8.13 37.30 21.58
N PRO A 2 8.01 36.77 20.35
CA PRO A 2 7.56 35.40 20.12
C PRO A 2 8.78 34.46 20.06
N GLN A 3 8.88 33.48 20.96
CA GLN A 3 9.72 32.31 20.75
C GLN A 3 8.79 31.09 20.73
N ARG A 4 8.28 30.85 19.52
CA ARG A 4 7.32 29.80 19.16
C ARG A 4 8.11 28.67 18.48
N LEU A 5 7.83 27.45 18.92
CA LEU A 5 8.09 26.17 18.23
C LEU A 5 9.53 25.88 17.77
N GLU A 6 10.35 25.34 18.66
CA GLU A 6 11.35 24.33 18.28
C GLU A 6 11.40 23.26 19.38
N ARG A 7 10.41 22.37 19.40
CA ARG A 7 10.48 21.17 20.23
C ARG A 7 10.20 19.91 19.41
N HIS A 8 11.31 19.29 19.02
CA HIS A 8 11.51 17.85 18.95
C HIS A 8 10.79 17.08 17.82
N ALA A 9 11.13 17.39 16.57
CA ALA A 9 11.20 16.37 15.53
C ALA A 9 12.53 15.58 15.70
N ARG A 10 12.62 14.71 16.71
CA ARG A 10 13.74 13.78 16.88
C ARG A 10 13.24 12.43 17.38
N ARG A 11 13.63 11.38 16.64
CA ARG A 11 13.49 9.91 16.88
C ARG A 11 12.22 9.36 16.21
N ASP A 12 12.28 8.47 15.22
CA ASP A 12 13.23 7.39 14.91
C ASP A 12 13.45 7.26 13.40
N VAL A 13 14.61 7.68 12.88
CA VAL A 13 15.16 7.02 11.69
C VAL A 13 15.71 5.71 12.22
N VAL A 14 14.84 4.71 12.33
CA VAL A 14 15.29 3.32 12.46
C VAL A 14 16.23 3.12 11.28
N LEU A 15 17.52 2.91 11.56
CA LEU A 15 18.51 2.54 10.56
C LEU A 15 18.09 1.16 10.05
N ALA A 16 17.10 1.14 9.14
CA ALA A 16 16.64 -0.05 8.48
C ALA A 16 17.88 -0.63 7.82
N ARG A 17 18.34 -1.75 8.37
CA ARG A 17 19.53 -2.42 7.87
C ARG A 17 19.35 -2.56 6.36
N PRO A 18 20.31 -2.07 5.55
CA PRO A 18 20.13 -2.02 4.11
C PRO A 18 19.77 -3.42 3.60
N LEU A 19 18.81 -3.48 2.69
CA LEU A 19 18.40 -4.74 2.08
C LEU A 19 19.64 -5.40 1.44
N PRO A 20 19.77 -6.74 1.49
CA PRO A 20 20.80 -7.42 0.72
C PRO A 20 20.70 -7.00 -0.75
N ALA A 21 21.84 -6.76 -1.42
CA ALA A 21 21.87 -6.15 -2.76
C ALA A 21 20.97 -6.86 -3.79
N ARG A 22 20.86 -8.19 -3.71
CA ARG A 22 19.93 -8.98 -4.54
C ARG A 22 18.46 -8.60 -4.30
N VAL A 23 18.07 -8.46 -3.04
CA VAL A 23 16.72 -8.08 -2.62
C VAL A 23 16.45 -6.62 -3.00
N ASP A 24 17.43 -5.72 -2.78
CA ASP A 24 17.33 -4.32 -3.20
C ASP A 24 17.02 -4.18 -4.69
N LYS A 25 17.79 -4.88 -5.54
CA LYS A 25 17.57 -4.90 -7.00
C LYS A 25 16.18 -5.41 -7.37
N ALA A 26 15.72 -6.50 -6.75
CA ALA A 26 14.40 -7.05 -7.00
C ALA A 26 13.27 -6.10 -6.54
N VAL A 27 13.44 -5.43 -5.39
CA VAL A 27 12.48 -4.43 -4.90
C VAL A 27 12.42 -3.22 -5.82
N ARG A 28 13.56 -2.74 -6.36
CA ARG A 28 13.57 -1.65 -7.36
C ARG A 28 12.74 -1.99 -8.59
N ALA A 29 12.83 -3.22 -9.09
CA ALA A 29 12.01 -3.67 -10.22
C ALA A 29 10.50 -3.62 -9.89
N ILE A 30 10.12 -3.99 -8.66
CA ILE A 30 8.73 -3.87 -8.20
C ILE A 30 8.31 -2.41 -8.02
N GLU A 31 9.18 -1.53 -7.53
CA GLU A 31 8.89 -0.10 -7.42
C GLU A 31 8.69 0.55 -8.78
N GLU A 32 9.56 0.26 -9.76
CA GLU A 32 9.43 0.74 -11.13
C GLU A 32 8.12 0.27 -11.77
N TRP A 33 7.75 -1.00 -11.55
CA TRP A 33 6.44 -1.51 -11.95
C TRP A 33 5.30 -0.72 -11.31
N LEU A 34 5.27 -0.64 -9.98
CA LEU A 34 4.17 -0.03 -9.25
C LEU A 34 4.12 1.50 -9.45
N ALA A 35 5.19 2.13 -9.92
CA ALA A 35 5.15 3.51 -10.39
C ALA A 35 4.26 3.65 -11.65
N ALA A 36 4.30 2.67 -12.56
CA ALA A 36 3.46 2.64 -13.77
C ALA A 36 2.04 2.12 -13.50
N GLU A 37 1.90 1.06 -12.69
CA GLU A 37 0.61 0.44 -12.37
C GLU A 37 0.42 0.27 -10.84
N PRO A 38 0.03 1.34 -10.11
CA PRO A 38 0.10 1.39 -8.64
C PRO A 38 -0.69 0.34 -7.87
N PHE A 39 -1.72 -0.24 -8.50
CA PHE A 39 -2.60 -1.24 -7.89
C PHE A 39 -2.48 -2.62 -8.54
N ARG A 40 -1.51 -2.81 -9.44
CA ARG A 40 -1.21 -4.10 -10.06
C ARG A 40 -0.18 -4.82 -9.20
N ALA A 41 -0.65 -5.41 -8.10
CA ALA A 41 0.21 -6.20 -7.23
C ALA A 41 0.88 -7.35 -8.02
N PRO A 42 2.17 -7.62 -7.82
CA PRO A 42 2.81 -8.80 -8.37
C PRO A 42 2.06 -10.09 -7.99
N GLU A 43 2.00 -11.03 -8.92
CA GLU A 43 1.54 -12.39 -8.72
C GLU A 43 2.64 -13.26 -8.10
N ALA A 44 2.27 -14.42 -7.55
CA ALA A 44 3.21 -15.31 -6.89
C ALA A 44 4.36 -15.78 -7.81
N ALA A 45 4.06 -16.02 -9.09
CA ALA A 45 5.06 -16.44 -10.08
C ALA A 45 6.09 -15.33 -10.34
N GLU A 46 5.65 -14.08 -10.47
CA GLU A 46 6.54 -12.93 -10.75
C GLU A 46 7.44 -12.61 -9.54
N LEU A 47 6.88 -12.76 -8.34
CA LEU A 47 7.67 -12.68 -7.10
C LEU A 47 8.70 -13.81 -7.05
N ALA A 48 8.33 -15.03 -7.47
CA ALA A 48 9.25 -16.17 -7.52
C ALA A 48 10.38 -15.95 -8.55
N ASP A 49 10.07 -15.39 -9.73
CA ASP A 49 11.06 -15.05 -10.76
C ASP A 49 12.08 -14.00 -10.26
N LEU A 50 11.60 -13.03 -9.48
CA LEU A 50 12.45 -12.05 -8.78
C LEU A 50 13.12 -12.62 -7.52
N LYS A 51 12.85 -13.90 -7.19
CA LYS A 51 13.33 -14.59 -5.99
C LYS A 51 12.98 -13.80 -4.71
N LEU A 52 11.78 -13.25 -4.65
CA LEU A 52 11.22 -12.54 -3.51
C LEU A 52 10.23 -13.46 -2.76
N GLY A 53 10.72 -14.08 -1.69
CA GLY A 53 9.89 -14.86 -0.79
C GLY A 53 9.30 -14.02 0.36
N PRO A 54 8.55 -14.65 1.28
CA PRO A 54 7.92 -13.95 2.40
C PRO A 54 8.91 -13.16 3.28
N ARG A 55 10.13 -13.69 3.47
CA ARG A 55 11.16 -13.03 4.29
C ARG A 55 11.69 -11.77 3.63
N GLU A 56 11.94 -11.82 2.32
CA GLU A 56 12.41 -10.69 1.53
C GLU A 56 11.35 -9.59 1.46
N LEU A 57 10.09 -9.96 1.22
CA LEU A 57 8.96 -9.01 1.21
C LEU A 57 8.77 -8.37 2.58
N ALA A 58 8.84 -9.14 3.66
CA ALA A 58 8.78 -8.59 5.02
C ALA A 58 9.95 -7.64 5.32
N ALA A 59 11.14 -7.89 4.79
CA ALA A 59 12.26 -6.97 4.90
C ALA A 59 12.01 -5.67 4.13
N ALA A 60 11.49 -5.75 2.90
CA ALA A 60 11.14 -4.58 2.10
C ALA A 60 10.04 -3.72 2.75
N VAL A 61 9.03 -4.36 3.34
CA VAL A 61 7.96 -3.67 4.10
C VAL A 61 8.52 -3.00 5.35
N ARG A 62 9.38 -3.68 6.12
CA ARG A 62 10.05 -3.06 7.29
C ARG A 62 10.98 -1.91 6.91
N ALA A 63 11.56 -1.96 5.70
CA ALA A 63 12.35 -0.87 5.15
C ALA A 63 11.50 0.29 4.60
N GLY A 64 10.17 0.20 4.65
CA GLY A 64 9.25 1.24 4.18
C GLY A 64 9.19 1.37 2.65
N ARG A 65 9.71 0.38 1.92
CA ARG A 65 9.77 0.41 0.44
C ARG A 65 8.54 -0.19 -0.24
N LEU A 66 7.83 -1.06 0.48
CA LEU A 66 6.58 -1.65 0.01
C LEU A 66 5.55 -1.60 1.15
N ALA A 67 4.28 -1.54 0.78
CA ALA A 67 3.17 -1.70 1.71
C ALA A 67 2.63 -3.14 1.64
N ARG A 68 2.48 -3.79 2.80
CA ARG A 68 1.74 -5.05 2.87
C ARG A 68 0.25 -4.76 2.89
N ILE A 69 -0.48 -5.33 1.93
CA ILE A 69 -1.93 -5.26 1.82
C ILE A 69 -2.57 -6.50 2.45
N ALA A 70 -2.08 -7.68 2.06
CA ALA A 70 -2.47 -8.98 2.59
C ALA A 70 -1.32 -9.99 2.43
N ASP A 71 -1.56 -11.27 2.73
CA ASP A 71 -0.59 -12.33 2.53
C ASP A 71 -0.24 -12.48 1.05
N GLY A 72 1.03 -12.27 0.72
CA GLY A 72 1.51 -12.30 -0.67
C GLY A 72 1.01 -11.14 -1.54
N VAL A 73 0.35 -10.13 -0.96
CA VAL A 73 -0.11 -8.93 -1.68
C VAL A 73 0.65 -7.71 -1.16
N VAL A 74 1.55 -7.20 -1.99
CA VAL A 74 2.32 -5.98 -1.72
C VAL A 74 2.05 -4.94 -2.81
N LEU A 75 2.02 -3.67 -2.40
CA LEU A 75 1.93 -2.51 -3.29
C LEU A 75 3.02 -1.48 -2.91
N GLY A 76 3.02 -0.34 -3.59
CA GLY A 76 3.91 0.77 -3.30
C GLY A 76 3.68 1.31 -1.89
N PRO A 77 4.68 2.01 -1.30
CA PRO A 77 4.59 2.50 0.08
C PRO A 77 3.47 3.54 0.26
N ASP A 78 3.10 4.23 -0.82
CA ASP A 78 2.06 5.25 -0.92
C ASP A 78 0.69 4.70 -1.39
N ALA A 79 0.53 3.37 -1.49
CA ALA A 79 -0.66 2.75 -2.06
C ALA A 79 -1.97 3.14 -1.34
N PHE A 80 -1.93 3.35 -0.03
CA PHE A 80 -3.13 3.74 0.73
C PHE A 80 -3.57 5.18 0.41
N ASP A 81 -2.61 6.11 0.32
CA ASP A 81 -2.90 7.51 0.01
C ASP A 81 -3.41 7.63 -1.43
N ARG A 82 -2.75 6.97 -2.38
CA ARG A 82 -3.21 6.90 -3.77
C ARG A 82 -4.60 6.29 -3.90
N ALA A 83 -4.89 5.24 -3.13
CA ALA A 83 -6.21 4.61 -3.15
C ALA A 83 -7.27 5.58 -2.62
N ALA A 84 -7.00 6.29 -1.52
CA ALA A 84 -7.89 7.29 -0.97
C ALA A 84 -8.20 8.39 -2.01
N ASP A 85 -7.19 8.90 -2.71
CA ASP A 85 -7.34 9.93 -3.75
C ASP A 85 -8.23 9.46 -4.92
N VAL A 86 -8.14 8.19 -5.31
CA VAL A 86 -8.98 7.62 -6.36
C VAL A 86 -10.41 7.41 -5.87
N LEU A 87 -10.57 6.84 -4.67
CA LEU A 87 -11.88 6.49 -4.11
C LEU A 87 -12.70 7.72 -3.71
N ALA A 88 -12.05 8.81 -3.30
CA ALA A 88 -12.69 10.09 -3.01
C ALA A 88 -13.39 10.71 -4.22
N LYS A 89 -13.02 10.31 -5.45
CA LYS A 89 -13.63 10.78 -6.70
C LYS A 89 -14.87 9.98 -7.10
N LEU A 90 -15.17 8.88 -6.42
CA LEU A 90 -16.36 8.07 -6.71
C LEU A 90 -17.61 8.69 -6.08
N PRO A 91 -18.79 8.52 -6.69
CA PRO A 91 -20.06 8.73 -6.01
C PRO A 91 -20.11 7.93 -4.70
N GLN A 92 -20.60 8.55 -3.64
CA GLN A 92 -20.68 7.94 -2.32
C GLN A 92 -22.13 7.60 -1.98
N PRO A 93 -22.40 6.43 -1.34
CA PRO A 93 -21.44 5.36 -1.04
C PRO A 93 -21.06 4.57 -2.30
N PHE A 94 -19.89 3.93 -2.30
CA PHE A 94 -19.44 3.05 -3.39
C PHE A 94 -19.39 1.58 -2.97
N THR A 95 -19.61 0.71 -3.93
CA THR A 95 -19.45 -0.75 -3.80
C THR A 95 -18.00 -1.17 -3.99
N VAL A 96 -17.65 -2.37 -3.52
CA VAL A 96 -16.34 -3.00 -3.80
C VAL A 96 -16.09 -3.13 -5.32
N SER A 97 -17.14 -3.39 -6.10
CA SER A 97 -17.03 -3.53 -7.55
C SER A 97 -16.68 -2.21 -8.23
N GLU A 98 -17.20 -1.08 -7.75
CA GLU A 98 -16.86 0.26 -8.24
C GLU A 98 -15.44 0.64 -7.87
N ALA A 99 -15.06 0.46 -6.60
CA ALA A 99 -13.70 0.68 -6.13
C ALA A 99 -12.67 -0.11 -6.95
N ARG A 100 -12.93 -1.41 -7.16
CA ARG A 100 -12.07 -2.28 -7.97
C ARG A 100 -11.88 -1.74 -9.39
N ARG A 101 -12.96 -1.29 -10.03
CA ARG A 101 -12.90 -0.73 -11.39
C ARG A 101 -12.13 0.59 -11.41
N ALA A 102 -12.40 1.48 -10.45
CA ALA A 102 -11.74 2.77 -10.35
C ALA A 102 -10.23 2.65 -10.12
N LEU A 103 -9.82 1.69 -9.28
CA LEU A 103 -8.42 1.39 -8.99
C LEU A 103 -7.75 0.55 -10.10
N GLY A 104 -8.49 0.11 -11.13
CA GLY A 104 -7.93 -0.69 -12.21
C GLY A 104 -7.31 -2.02 -11.76
N THR A 105 -7.87 -2.66 -10.73
CA THR A 105 -7.27 -3.84 -10.08
C THR A 105 -8.21 -5.04 -10.00
N THR A 106 -7.77 -6.11 -9.33
CA THR A 106 -8.52 -7.35 -9.11
C THR A 106 -9.16 -7.37 -7.72
N ARG A 107 -10.10 -8.29 -7.49
CA ARG A 107 -10.68 -8.47 -6.14
C ARG A 107 -9.64 -8.91 -5.11
N ARG A 108 -8.64 -9.72 -5.52
CA ARG A 108 -7.50 -10.16 -4.68
C ARG A 108 -6.77 -8.99 -4.03
N VAL A 109 -6.73 -7.84 -4.71
CA VAL A 109 -6.08 -6.62 -4.22
C VAL A 109 -7.09 -5.66 -3.61
N ALA A 110 -8.22 -5.39 -4.30
CA ALA A 110 -9.18 -4.37 -3.89
C ALA A 110 -9.82 -4.67 -2.53
N VAL A 111 -10.22 -5.92 -2.27
CA VAL A 111 -10.88 -6.28 -1.01
C VAL A 111 -9.98 -6.03 0.20
N PRO A 112 -8.76 -6.61 0.28
CA PRO A 112 -7.91 -6.36 1.43
C PRO A 112 -7.41 -4.91 1.49
N LEU A 113 -7.23 -4.24 0.36
CA LEU A 113 -6.90 -2.81 0.38
C LEU A 113 -8.00 -1.98 1.04
N LEU A 114 -9.26 -2.23 0.70
CA LEU A 114 -10.41 -1.55 1.32
C LEU A 114 -10.55 -1.89 2.80
N GLU A 115 -10.35 -3.14 3.20
CA GLU A 115 -10.35 -3.54 4.62
C GLU A 115 -9.28 -2.79 5.42
N ARG A 116 -8.08 -2.62 4.84
CA ARG A 116 -7.01 -1.85 5.47
C ARG A 116 -7.31 -0.35 5.52
N LEU A 117 -8.05 0.19 4.54
CA LEU A 117 -8.54 1.57 4.59
C LEU A 117 -9.64 1.75 5.65
N ASP A 118 -10.49 0.73 5.84
CA ASP A 118 -11.48 0.69 6.92
C ASP A 118 -10.80 0.68 8.30
N ASP A 119 -9.78 -0.17 8.50
CA ASP A 119 -8.97 -0.23 9.73
C ASP A 119 -8.29 1.11 10.04
N ARG A 120 -7.83 1.81 9.00
CA ARG A 120 -7.20 3.13 9.08
C ARG A 120 -8.18 4.28 9.24
N ARG A 121 -9.49 4.00 9.24
CA ARG A 121 -10.57 5.01 9.26
C ARG A 121 -10.46 6.02 8.12
N VAL A 122 -10.00 5.58 6.95
CA VAL A 122 -10.05 6.37 5.70
C VAL A 122 -11.37 6.12 4.99
N THR A 123 -11.89 4.90 5.09
CA THR A 123 -13.22 4.51 4.64
C THR A 123 -14.02 3.92 5.79
N ARG A 124 -15.34 3.89 5.65
CA ARG A 124 -16.25 3.21 6.56
C ARG A 124 -17.15 2.28 5.77
N ARG A 125 -17.14 0.99 6.13
CA ARG A 125 -18.04 -0.02 5.58
C ARG A 125 -19.42 0.03 6.25
N ALA A 126 -20.48 0.09 5.46
CA ALA A 126 -21.87 -0.02 5.90
C ALA A 126 -22.33 -1.48 5.98
N GLY A 127 -23.49 -1.71 6.62
CA GLY A 127 -24.08 -3.04 6.80
C GLY A 127 -24.45 -3.75 5.49
N ASP A 128 -24.71 -3.00 4.43
CA ASP A 128 -25.00 -3.50 3.08
C ASP A 128 -23.73 -3.79 2.25
N GLY A 129 -22.54 -3.54 2.82
CA GLY A 129 -21.25 -3.77 2.18
C GLY A 129 -20.74 -2.62 1.30
N THR A 130 -21.49 -1.54 1.16
CA THR A 130 -21.00 -0.30 0.55
C THR A 130 -20.03 0.43 1.50
N ARG A 131 -19.30 1.42 0.97
CA ARG A 131 -18.33 2.22 1.72
C ARG A 131 -18.50 3.70 1.44
N THR A 132 -18.15 4.51 2.44
CA THR A 132 -18.02 5.96 2.31
C THR A 132 -16.65 6.41 2.79
N MET A 133 -16.10 7.47 2.20
CA MET A 133 -14.94 8.16 2.77
C MET A 133 -15.26 8.70 4.17
N VAL A 134 -14.29 8.70 5.08
CA VAL A 134 -14.43 9.20 6.46
C VAL A 134 -14.00 10.66 6.59
#